data_AF-A0A6P1VPE5-F1
#
_entry.id   AF-A0A6P1VPE5-F1
#
_cell.length_a   1.000
_cell.length_b   1.000
_cell.length_c   1.000
_cell.angle_alpha   90.00
_cell.angle_beta   90.00
_cell.angle_gamma   90.00
#
_symmetry.space_group_name_H-M   'P 1'
#
loop_
_entity.id
_entity.type
_entity.pdbx_description
1 polymer ?
#
loop_
_entity_poly.entity_id
_entity_poly.type
_entity_poly.pdbx_seq_one_letter_code
_entity_poly.pdbx_strand_id
1 'polypeptide(L)'
;MTPKQTQRLIKKIADIKRALAAEKRKFGGYDDSRGLRYLPTRYYLQLGDYKGGLAYTRWFAKSFPDDIGFPDFLFEWAVLLFKGSKLDMAKAKIWQTFCANTYVLDKFVGHPIQPLPKYEWSNLAQVGFTEYFSYSHQQTDLLDFSQWLEEFMASESFTTRKARYLIIYQRLLVEEDLEIRNYLRKEADQLENAIKF
;
A
#
# COMPACT_ATOMS: atom_id res chain seq x y z
N MET A 1 23.97 -5.83 3.19
CA MET A 1 23.95 -5.83 1.70
C MET A 1 25.37 -5.65 1.18
N THR A 2 25.78 -6.34 0.12
CA THR A 2 27.11 -6.17 -0.48
C THR A 2 27.14 -4.98 -1.46
N PRO A 3 28.31 -4.34 -1.71
CA PRO A 3 28.41 -3.24 -2.67
C PRO A 3 27.83 -3.56 -4.07
N LYS A 4 28.01 -4.80 -4.52
CA LYS A 4 27.47 -5.29 -5.80
C LYS A 4 25.94 -5.38 -5.80
N GLN A 5 25.33 -5.78 -4.68
CA GLN A 5 23.88 -5.79 -4.52
C GLN A 5 23.32 -4.35 -4.54
N THR A 6 23.96 -3.43 -3.82
CA THR A 6 23.61 -2.00 -3.82
C THR A 6 23.64 -1.41 -5.22
N GLN A 7 24.73 -1.61 -5.96
CA GLN A 7 24.86 -1.14 -7.35
C GLN A 7 23.78 -1.74 -8.26
N ARG A 8 23.41 -3.01 -8.06
CA ARG A 8 22.35 -3.66 -8.83
C ARG A 8 20.98 -2.99 -8.58
N LEU A 9 20.66 -2.66 -7.33
CA LEU A 9 19.39 -1.99 -7.00
C LEU A 9 19.35 -0.56 -7.56
N ILE A 10 20.44 0.20 -7.43
CA ILE A 10 20.56 1.54 -8.02
C ILE A 10 20.36 1.47 -9.54
N LYS A 11 21.01 0.50 -10.21
CA LYS A 11 20.84 0.29 -11.64
C LYS A 11 19.38 -0.03 -12.00
N LYS A 12 18.71 -0.92 -11.27
CA LYS A 12 17.29 -1.25 -11.51
C LYS A 12 16.40 0.00 -11.43
N ILE A 13 16.58 0.84 -10.40
CA ILE A 13 15.83 2.09 -10.26
C ILE A 13 16.08 3.01 -11.47
N ALA A 14 17.34 3.19 -11.87
CA ALA A 14 17.69 4.04 -13.01
C ALA A 14 17.10 3.53 -14.33
N ASP A 15 17.16 2.22 -14.56
CA ASP A 15 16.63 1.60 -15.77
C ASP A 15 15.09 1.71 -15.83
N ILE A 16 14.37 1.50 -14.72
CA ILE A 16 12.92 1.71 -14.64
C ILE A 16 12.56 3.17 -14.96
N LYS A 17 13.23 4.14 -14.32
CA LYS A 17 12.98 5.56 -14.58
C LYS A 17 13.23 5.93 -16.05
N ARG A 18 14.28 5.38 -16.66
CA ARG A 18 14.58 5.60 -18.08
C ARG A 18 13.50 5.02 -18.98
N ALA A 19 13.00 3.81 -18.68
CA ALA A 19 11.91 3.18 -19.42
C ALA A 19 10.63 4.02 -19.35
N LEU A 20 10.19 4.39 -18.14
CA LEU A 20 8.98 5.21 -17.94
C LEU A 20 9.09 6.58 -18.63
N ALA A 21 10.27 7.22 -18.58
CA ALA A 21 10.50 8.48 -19.29
C ALA A 21 10.49 8.32 -20.82
N ALA A 22 11.02 7.21 -21.34
CA ALA A 22 10.99 6.91 -22.77
C ALA A 22 9.57 6.65 -23.27
N GLU A 23 8.76 5.91 -22.52
CA GLU A 23 7.34 5.69 -22.82
C GLU A 23 6.56 7.01 -22.84
N LYS A 24 6.69 7.83 -21.79
CA LYS A 24 6.05 9.14 -21.76
C LYS A 24 6.41 10.02 -22.95
N ARG A 25 7.68 10.00 -23.36
CA ARG A 25 8.13 10.75 -24.55
C ARG A 25 7.53 10.20 -25.84
N LYS A 26 7.46 8.88 -25.97
CA LYS A 26 7.03 8.20 -27.20
C LYS A 26 5.51 8.22 -27.38
N PHE A 27 4.76 8.03 -26.29
CA PHE A 27 3.32 7.78 -26.34
C PHE A 27 2.49 8.87 -25.64
N GLY A 28 3.11 9.82 -24.94
CA GLY A 28 2.40 10.80 -24.11
C GLY A 28 1.86 10.23 -22.78
N GLY A 29 1.89 8.91 -22.62
CA GLY A 29 1.50 8.16 -21.42
C GLY A 29 2.50 7.06 -21.08
N TYR A 30 2.12 6.15 -20.19
CA TYR A 30 2.96 5.03 -19.74
C TYR A 30 2.30 3.71 -20.10
N ASP A 31 3.07 2.75 -20.63
CA ASP A 31 2.60 1.39 -20.85
C ASP A 31 2.91 0.58 -19.58
N ASP A 32 1.91 0.44 -18.72
CA ASP A 32 2.08 -0.21 -17.42
C ASP A 32 1.67 -1.69 -17.42
N SER A 33 1.63 -2.35 -18.58
CA SER A 33 1.38 -3.80 -18.66
C SER A 33 2.32 -4.65 -17.79
N ARG A 34 3.46 -4.09 -17.39
CA ARG A 34 4.51 -4.74 -16.58
C ARG A 34 4.56 -4.31 -15.12
N GLY A 35 3.74 -3.34 -14.68
CA GLY A 35 3.74 -2.84 -13.30
C GLY A 35 5.05 -2.17 -12.87
N LEU A 36 5.85 -1.65 -13.82
CA LEU A 36 7.20 -1.15 -13.54
C LEU A 36 7.18 0.03 -12.57
N ARG A 37 6.09 0.82 -12.55
CA ARG A 37 5.97 2.00 -11.70
C ARG A 37 5.88 1.68 -10.20
N TYR A 38 5.53 0.46 -9.82
CA TYR A 38 5.44 0.07 -8.41
C TYR A 38 6.78 -0.40 -7.82
N LEU A 39 7.67 -0.94 -8.65
CA LEU A 39 8.91 -1.58 -8.18
C LEU A 39 9.94 -0.66 -7.48
N PRO A 40 10.08 0.64 -7.83
CA PRO A 40 11.14 1.44 -7.23
C PRO A 40 11.01 1.67 -5.71
N THR A 41 9.80 1.70 -5.14
CA THR A 41 9.62 1.85 -3.67
C THR A 41 10.31 0.72 -2.91
N ARG A 42 10.15 -0.52 -3.37
CA ARG A 42 10.84 -1.71 -2.86
C ARG A 42 12.35 -1.52 -2.86
N TYR A 43 12.90 -1.06 -3.98
CA TYR A 43 14.35 -0.92 -4.13
C TYR A 43 14.90 0.22 -3.28
N TYR A 44 14.16 1.33 -3.14
CA TYR A 44 14.53 2.41 -2.22
C TYR A 44 14.53 1.95 -0.76
N LEU A 45 13.52 1.18 -0.36
CA LEU A 45 13.45 0.62 0.98
C LEU A 45 14.61 -0.35 1.26
N GLN A 46 14.90 -1.26 0.32
CA GLN A 46 16.05 -2.18 0.42
C GLN A 46 17.40 -1.46 0.50
N LEU A 47 17.53 -0.30 -0.16
CA LEU A 47 18.74 0.53 -0.11
C LEU A 47 18.84 1.38 1.15
N GLY A 48 17.77 1.52 1.94
CA GLY A 48 17.69 2.52 3.01
C GLY A 48 17.68 3.97 2.50
N ASP A 49 17.44 4.19 1.20
CA ASP A 49 17.40 5.52 0.60
C ASP A 49 15.97 6.10 0.69
N TYR A 50 15.60 6.53 1.90
CA TYR A 50 14.28 7.07 2.20
C TYR A 50 14.02 8.41 1.50
N LYS A 51 15.05 9.24 1.35
CA LYS A 51 14.94 10.54 0.65
C LYS A 51 14.64 10.34 -0.84
N GLY A 52 15.35 9.41 -1.49
CA GLY A 52 15.09 9.01 -2.86
C GLY A 52 13.72 8.36 -3.03
N GLY A 53 13.34 7.47 -2.11
CA GLY A 53 12.02 6.87 -2.06
C GLY A 53 10.89 7.90 -1.98
N LEU A 54 11.00 8.89 -1.08
CA LEU A 54 10.02 9.97 -0.95
C LEU A 54 9.98 10.92 -2.15
N ALA A 55 11.09 11.12 -2.84
CA ALA A 55 11.07 11.85 -4.11
C ALA A 55 10.31 11.05 -5.19
N TYR A 56 10.50 9.73 -5.22
CA TYR A 56 9.81 8.85 -6.15
C TYR A 56 8.30 8.81 -5.90
N THR A 57 7.87 8.68 -4.65
CA THR A 57 6.44 8.61 -4.31
C THR A 57 5.69 9.91 -4.65
N ARG A 58 6.33 11.07 -4.49
CA ARG A 58 5.78 12.36 -4.96
C ARG A 58 5.65 12.42 -6.48
N TRP A 59 6.66 11.94 -7.20
CA TRP A 59 6.60 11.83 -8.66
C TRP A 59 5.49 10.87 -9.11
N PHE A 60 5.34 9.74 -8.41
CA PHE A 60 4.30 8.76 -8.66
C PHE A 60 2.91 9.38 -8.49
N ALA A 61 2.63 10.01 -7.35
CA ALA A 61 1.32 10.61 -7.07
C ALA A 61 0.94 11.69 -8.10
N LYS A 62 1.93 12.44 -8.61
CA LYS A 62 1.72 13.43 -9.67
C LYS A 62 1.50 12.80 -11.05
N SER A 63 2.16 11.68 -11.32
CA SER A 63 2.13 11.04 -12.64
C SER A 63 0.95 10.08 -12.82
N PHE A 64 0.45 9.54 -11.72
CA PHE A 64 -0.61 8.53 -11.65
C PHE A 64 -1.62 8.90 -10.55
N PRO A 65 -2.35 10.02 -10.69
CA PRO A 65 -3.26 10.50 -9.64
C PRO A 65 -4.44 9.57 -9.38
N ASP A 66 -4.88 8.83 -10.40
CA ASP A 66 -6.03 7.91 -10.34
C ASP A 66 -5.63 6.47 -10.02
N ASP A 67 -4.34 6.23 -9.73
CA ASP A 67 -3.83 4.89 -9.43
C ASP A 67 -3.97 4.56 -7.96
N ILE A 68 -4.78 3.54 -7.67
CA ILE A 68 -5.07 3.05 -6.33
C ILE A 68 -3.91 2.23 -5.72
N GLY A 69 -2.97 1.77 -6.54
CA GLY A 69 -1.79 1.02 -6.13
C GLY A 69 -2.05 -0.44 -5.71
N PHE A 70 -0.96 -1.19 -5.56
CA PHE A 70 -1.00 -2.55 -5.01
C PHE A 70 -0.76 -2.55 -3.49
N PRO A 71 -1.27 -3.55 -2.75
CA PRO A 71 -1.14 -3.55 -1.29
C PRO A 71 0.32 -3.51 -0.80
N ASP A 72 1.24 -4.21 -1.47
CA ASP A 72 2.67 -4.19 -1.13
C ASP A 72 3.32 -2.83 -1.46
N PHE A 73 2.99 -2.24 -2.60
CA PHE A 73 3.44 -0.88 -2.96
C PHE A 73 2.97 0.18 -1.97
N LEU A 74 1.69 0.13 -1.57
CA LEU A 74 1.13 1.06 -0.58
C LEU A 74 1.82 0.88 0.79
N PHE A 75 2.06 -0.36 1.20
CA PHE A 75 2.81 -0.67 2.41
C PHE A 75 4.23 -0.10 2.35
N GLU A 76 4.97 -0.37 1.27
CA GLU A 76 6.32 0.16 1.04
C GLU A 76 6.34 1.71 1.08
N TRP A 77 5.33 2.36 0.50
CA TRP A 77 5.17 3.81 0.57
C TRP A 77 4.96 4.27 2.02
N ALA A 78 4.09 3.61 2.79
CA ALA A 78 3.87 3.95 4.19
C ALA A 78 5.17 3.88 5.01
N VAL A 79 5.98 2.85 4.79
CA VAL A 79 7.31 2.72 5.43
C VAL A 79 8.22 3.90 5.05
N LEU A 80 8.29 4.28 3.77
CA LEU A 80 9.08 5.43 3.31
C LEU A 80 8.63 6.74 3.97
N LEU A 81 7.32 6.94 4.16
CA LEU A 81 6.76 8.11 4.86
C LEU A 81 7.12 8.10 6.34
N PHE A 82 6.99 6.96 7.01
CA PHE A 82 7.37 6.81 8.40
C PHE A 82 8.86 7.10 8.62
N LYS A 83 9.74 6.45 7.83
CA LYS A 83 11.19 6.64 7.89
C LYS A 83 11.63 8.06 7.54
N GLY A 84 10.83 8.80 6.79
CA GLY A 84 11.02 10.22 6.52
C GLY A 84 10.28 11.17 7.48
N SER A 85 9.82 10.67 8.63
CA SER A 85 9.13 11.43 9.69
C SER A 85 7.85 12.14 9.23
N LYS A 86 7.14 11.58 8.25
CA LYS A 86 5.83 12.06 7.75
C LYS A 86 4.70 11.22 8.32
N LEU A 87 4.56 11.22 9.65
CA LEU A 87 3.71 10.27 10.38
C LEU A 87 2.23 10.33 9.97
N ASP A 88 1.63 11.51 9.83
CA ASP A 88 0.21 11.62 9.43
C ASP A 88 -0.04 11.04 8.04
N MET A 89 0.89 11.29 7.12
CA MET A 89 0.83 10.71 5.78
C MET A 89 1.05 9.20 5.82
N ALA A 90 1.92 8.71 6.70
CA ALA A 90 2.16 7.28 6.90
C ALA A 90 0.90 6.59 7.41
N LYS A 91 0.21 7.16 8.42
CA LYS A 91 -1.08 6.66 8.91
C LYS A 91 -2.12 6.54 7.80
N ALA A 92 -2.29 7.60 7.00
CA ALA A 92 -3.19 7.61 5.86
C ALA A 92 -2.83 6.52 4.85
N LYS A 93 -1.54 6.30 4.59
CA LYS A 93 -1.08 5.27 3.65
C LYS A 93 -1.23 3.85 4.20
N ILE A 94 -1.10 3.64 5.51
CA ILE A 94 -1.42 2.37 6.17
C ILE A 94 -2.91 2.06 6.06
N TRP A 95 -3.76 3.07 6.22
CA TRP A 95 -5.18 2.89 6.00
C TRP A 95 -5.50 2.48 4.56
N GLN A 96 -4.91 3.13 3.57
CA GLN A 96 -5.07 2.72 2.17
C GLN A 96 -4.55 1.31 1.92
N THR A 97 -3.45 0.91 2.57
CA THR A 97 -2.93 -0.46 2.52
C THR A 97 -3.95 -1.45 3.07
N PHE A 98 -4.59 -1.13 4.20
CA PHE A 98 -5.64 -1.95 4.80
C PHE A 98 -6.87 -2.07 3.89
N CYS A 99 -7.30 -0.97 3.27
CA CYS A 99 -8.41 -0.98 2.32
C CYS A 99 -8.10 -1.80 1.05
N ALA A 100 -6.86 -1.73 0.56
CA ALA A 100 -6.42 -2.51 -0.61
C ALA A 100 -6.38 -4.02 -0.31
N ASN A 101 -5.94 -4.41 0.89
CA ASN A 101 -6.02 -5.78 1.38
C ASN A 101 -6.09 -5.82 2.92
N THR A 102 -7.22 -6.30 3.45
CA THR A 102 -7.50 -6.30 4.90
C THR A 102 -6.63 -7.26 5.71
N TYR A 103 -5.82 -8.09 5.07
CA TYR A 103 -4.99 -9.13 5.69
C TYR A 103 -3.50 -8.78 5.73
N VAL A 104 -3.04 -7.82 4.92
CA VAL A 104 -1.61 -7.50 4.78
C VAL A 104 -0.99 -6.97 6.08
N LEU A 105 -1.72 -6.13 6.82
CA LEU A 105 -1.20 -5.59 8.07
C LEU A 105 -1.09 -6.68 9.15
N ASP A 106 -2.13 -7.50 9.30
CA ASP A 106 -2.12 -8.63 10.23
C ASP A 106 -1.04 -9.66 9.86
N LYS A 107 -0.83 -9.93 8.56
CA LYS A 107 0.29 -10.73 8.05
C LYS A 107 1.65 -10.18 8.48
N PHE A 108 1.84 -8.86 8.35
CA PHE A 108 3.12 -8.20 8.67
C PHE A 108 3.47 -8.33 10.16
N VAL A 109 2.52 -8.01 11.05
CA VAL A 109 2.71 -8.09 12.51
C VAL A 109 2.68 -9.53 13.05
N GLY A 110 2.36 -10.52 12.21
CA GLY A 110 2.36 -11.93 12.59
C GLY A 110 1.09 -12.37 13.32
N HIS A 111 -0.01 -11.61 13.21
CA HIS A 111 -1.30 -12.04 13.72
C HIS A 111 -1.88 -13.20 12.89
N PRO A 112 -2.66 -14.10 13.51
CA PRO A 112 -3.40 -15.12 12.78
C PRO A 112 -4.32 -14.49 11.73
N ILE A 113 -4.18 -14.91 10.48
CA ILE A 113 -5.05 -14.45 9.40
C ILE A 113 -6.32 -15.29 9.42
N GLN A 114 -7.45 -14.66 9.71
CA GLN A 114 -8.76 -15.27 9.62
C GLN A 114 -9.50 -14.71 8.41
N PRO A 115 -9.75 -15.52 7.36
CA PRO A 115 -10.62 -15.12 6.27
C PRO A 115 -11.99 -14.69 6.80
N LEU A 116 -12.51 -13.60 6.25
CA LEU A 116 -13.78 -13.03 6.67
C LEU A 116 -14.72 -13.07 5.45
N PRO A 117 -15.98 -13.50 5.61
CA PRO A 117 -16.95 -13.46 4.53
C PRO A 117 -17.29 -11.99 4.24
N LYS A 118 -16.64 -11.42 3.22
CA LYS A 118 -16.84 -10.03 2.78
C LYS A 118 -16.69 -9.94 1.27
N TYR A 119 -17.23 -8.88 0.67
CA TYR A 119 -17.02 -8.59 -0.73
C TYR A 119 -15.52 -8.35 -0.99
N GLU A 120 -14.97 -9.00 -2.01
CA GLU A 120 -13.58 -8.83 -2.44
C GLU A 120 -13.60 -8.50 -3.92
N TRP A 121 -13.21 -7.27 -4.26
CA TRP A 121 -13.37 -6.73 -5.61
C TRP A 121 -12.30 -7.23 -6.59
N SER A 122 -11.21 -7.82 -6.09
CA SER A 122 -10.13 -8.40 -6.90
C SER A 122 -9.38 -9.49 -6.13
N ASN A 123 -8.60 -10.29 -6.85
CA ASN A 123 -7.63 -11.24 -6.28
C ASN A 123 -6.62 -10.57 -5.33
N LEU A 124 -6.30 -9.28 -5.54
CA LEU A 124 -5.39 -8.52 -4.69
C LEU A 124 -5.99 -8.23 -3.30
N ALA A 125 -7.32 -8.18 -3.19
CA ALA A 125 -8.01 -7.95 -1.92
C ALA A 125 -8.22 -9.25 -1.10
N GLN A 126 -7.93 -10.40 -1.70
CA GLN A 126 -8.15 -11.71 -1.09
C GLN A 126 -6.97 -12.13 -0.20
N VAL A 127 -7.22 -13.12 0.66
CA VAL A 127 -6.20 -13.69 1.55
C VAL A 127 -5.00 -14.26 0.80
N GLY A 128 -5.20 -14.81 -0.41
CA GLY A 128 -4.13 -15.42 -1.20
C GLY A 128 -3.00 -14.44 -1.57
N PHE A 129 -3.27 -13.12 -1.62
CA PHE A 129 -2.22 -12.13 -1.83
C PHE A 129 -1.12 -12.18 -0.75
N THR A 130 -1.47 -12.58 0.48
CA THR A 130 -0.52 -12.63 1.61
C THR A 130 0.57 -13.68 1.46
N GLU A 131 0.43 -14.62 0.53
CA GLU A 131 1.47 -15.59 0.16
C GLU A 131 2.65 -14.92 -0.57
N TYR A 132 2.38 -13.83 -1.30
CA TYR A 132 3.39 -13.07 -2.05
C TYR A 132 3.95 -11.88 -1.27
N PHE A 133 3.34 -11.54 -0.13
CA PHE A 133 3.77 -10.45 0.72
C PHE A 133 5.00 -10.87 1.54
N SER A 134 6.16 -10.31 1.20
CA SER A 134 7.47 -10.74 1.73
C SER A 134 7.94 -10.00 2.98
N TYR A 135 7.17 -9.02 3.49
CA TYR A 135 7.58 -8.23 4.65
C TYR A 135 7.10 -8.85 5.96
N SER A 136 7.87 -8.66 7.01
CA SER A 136 7.58 -9.18 8.35
C SER A 136 8.13 -8.24 9.43
N HIS A 137 7.41 -8.14 10.55
CA HIS A 137 7.83 -7.38 11.73
C HIS A 137 9.20 -7.80 12.29
N GLN A 138 9.66 -9.01 11.97
CA GLN A 138 10.95 -9.56 12.40
C GLN A 138 12.14 -8.96 11.64
N GLN A 139 11.90 -8.22 10.55
CA GLN A 139 12.98 -7.58 9.80
C GLN A 139 13.59 -6.45 10.63
N THR A 140 14.89 -6.56 10.91
CA THR A 140 15.62 -5.63 11.78
C THR A 140 15.48 -4.17 11.34
N ASP A 141 15.48 -3.91 10.02
CA ASP A 141 15.36 -2.57 9.46
C ASP A 141 13.97 -1.95 9.62
N LEU A 142 12.96 -2.73 10.05
CA LEU A 142 11.57 -2.32 10.21
C LEU A 142 11.08 -2.35 11.65
N LEU A 143 11.92 -2.65 12.65
CA LEU A 143 11.48 -2.81 14.05
C LEU A 143 10.77 -1.57 14.62
N ASP A 144 11.32 -0.40 14.37
CA ASP A 144 10.73 0.90 14.77
C ASP A 144 9.37 1.15 14.09
N PHE A 145 9.26 0.79 12.80
CA PHE A 145 8.02 0.87 12.06
C PHE A 145 6.99 -0.14 12.58
N SER A 146 7.41 -1.36 12.93
CA SER A 146 6.54 -2.40 13.50
C SER A 146 5.89 -1.94 14.80
N GLN A 147 6.70 -1.42 15.74
CA GLN A 147 6.21 -0.92 17.02
C GLN A 147 5.19 0.21 16.82
N TRP A 148 5.54 1.18 15.98
CA TRP A 148 4.63 2.28 15.65
C TRP A 148 3.33 1.80 14.97
N LEU A 149 3.43 0.81 14.08
CA LEU A 149 2.28 0.28 13.36
C LEU A 149 1.33 -0.45 14.32
N GLU A 150 1.85 -1.25 15.24
CA GLU A 150 1.03 -1.93 16.26
C GLU A 150 0.31 -0.92 17.15
N GLU A 151 1.00 0.12 17.63
CA GLU A 151 0.40 1.22 18.40
C GLU A 151 -0.70 1.92 17.61
N PHE A 152 -0.45 2.22 16.33
CA PHE A 152 -1.44 2.86 15.48
C PHE A 152 -2.65 1.95 15.21
N MET A 153 -2.43 0.66 14.95
CA MET A 153 -3.50 -0.31 14.72
C MET A 153 -4.36 -0.54 15.97
N ALA A 154 -3.79 -0.39 17.16
CA ALA A 154 -4.51 -0.46 18.43
C ALA A 154 -5.27 0.83 18.78
N SER A 155 -5.02 1.94 18.08
CA SER A 155 -5.69 3.22 18.36
C SER A 155 -7.20 3.18 18.10
N GLU A 156 -7.96 3.96 18.86
CA GLU A 156 -9.42 4.09 18.68
C GLU A 156 -9.80 4.57 17.27
N SER A 157 -9.03 5.50 16.70
CA SER A 157 -9.32 6.05 15.38
C SER A 157 -9.15 5.01 14.27
N PHE A 158 -8.14 4.14 14.38
CA PHE A 158 -7.95 3.03 13.44
C PHE A 158 -8.99 1.92 13.65
N THR A 159 -9.18 1.46 14.89
CA THR A 159 -10.08 0.34 15.20
C THR A 159 -11.54 0.63 14.86
N THR A 160 -12.05 1.82 15.21
CA THR A 160 -13.41 2.25 14.89
C THR A 160 -13.62 2.29 13.37
N ARG A 161 -12.64 2.81 12.64
CA ARG A 161 -12.72 2.90 11.18
C ARG A 161 -12.61 1.53 10.51
N LYS A 162 -11.69 0.68 10.96
CA LYS A 162 -11.56 -0.72 10.54
C LYS A 162 -12.89 -1.46 10.71
N ALA A 163 -13.52 -1.33 11.88
CA ALA A 163 -14.81 -1.97 12.15
C ALA A 163 -15.89 -1.50 11.17
N ARG A 164 -16.02 -0.19 10.94
CA ARG A 164 -17.01 0.35 9.99
C ARG A 164 -16.76 -0.14 8.55
N TYR A 165 -15.51 -0.12 8.10
CA TYR A 165 -15.13 -0.59 6.77
C TYR A 165 -15.48 -2.07 6.58
N LEU A 166 -15.15 -2.92 7.55
CA LEU A 166 -15.47 -4.36 7.48
C LEU A 166 -16.99 -4.60 7.44
N ILE A 167 -17.79 -3.89 8.24
CA ILE A 167 -19.25 -4.00 8.23
C ILE A 167 -19.82 -3.68 6.83
N ILE A 168 -19.33 -2.61 6.19
CA ILE A 168 -19.76 -2.23 4.83
C ILE A 168 -19.45 -3.34 3.84
N TYR A 169 -18.24 -3.89 3.86
CA TYR A 169 -17.82 -4.94 2.92
C TYR A 169 -18.48 -6.29 3.19
N GLN A 170 -18.82 -6.61 4.43
CA GLN A 170 -19.66 -7.77 4.78
C GLN A 170 -21.07 -7.61 4.22
N ARG A 171 -21.67 -6.42 4.34
CA ARG A 171 -23.00 -6.15 3.78
C ARG A 171 -22.98 -6.18 2.25
N LEU A 172 -21.95 -5.61 1.62
CA LEU A 172 -21.76 -5.65 0.16
C LEU A 172 -21.63 -7.07 -0.39
N LEU A 173 -21.30 -8.08 0.42
CA LEU A 173 -21.23 -9.46 -0.04
C LEU A 173 -22.62 -10.02 -0.39
N VAL A 174 -23.64 -9.64 0.39
CA VAL A 174 -24.99 -10.24 0.33
C VAL A 174 -26.05 -9.28 -0.21
N GLU A 175 -25.77 -7.98 -0.26
CA GLU A 175 -26.72 -6.97 -0.74
C GLU A 175 -26.89 -7.07 -2.25
N GLU A 176 -28.12 -7.28 -2.72
CA GLU A 176 -28.45 -7.36 -4.15
C GLU A 176 -29.03 -6.05 -4.69
N ASP A 177 -29.62 -5.21 -3.83
CA ASP A 177 -30.22 -3.94 -4.24
C ASP A 177 -29.15 -2.95 -4.73
N LEU A 178 -29.29 -2.50 -5.98
CA LEU A 178 -28.28 -1.65 -6.62
C LEU A 178 -28.14 -0.28 -5.95
N GLU A 179 -29.22 0.31 -5.46
CA GLU A 179 -29.19 1.62 -4.81
C GLU A 179 -28.46 1.53 -3.47
N ILE A 180 -28.77 0.48 -2.68
CA ILE A 180 -28.10 0.24 -1.40
C ILE A 180 -26.62 -0.09 -1.63
N ARG A 181 -26.28 -0.92 -2.62
CA ARG A 181 -24.88 -1.20 -2.98
C ARG A 181 -24.13 0.07 -3.36
N ASN A 182 -24.73 0.96 -4.16
CA ASN A 182 -24.11 2.22 -4.54
C ASN A 182 -23.89 3.14 -3.34
N TYR A 183 -24.85 3.20 -2.41
CA TYR A 183 -24.70 3.93 -1.14
C TYR A 183 -23.53 3.37 -0.31
N LEU A 184 -23.47 2.06 -0.13
CA LEU A 184 -22.41 1.38 0.63
C LEU A 184 -21.02 1.60 0.01
N ARG A 185 -20.90 1.55 -1.32
CA ARG A 185 -19.65 1.84 -2.04
C ARG A 185 -19.22 3.28 -1.83
N LYS A 186 -20.13 4.24 -1.97
CA LYS A 186 -19.84 5.65 -1.73
C LYS A 186 -19.37 5.90 -0.30
N GLU A 187 -19.98 5.22 0.66
CA GLU A 187 -19.54 5.30 2.06
C GLU A 187 -18.14 4.70 2.27
N ALA A 188 -17.86 3.54 1.67
CA ALA A 188 -16.53 2.94 1.71
C ALA A 188 -15.47 3.86 1.09
N ASP A 189 -15.75 4.46 -0.07
CA ASP A 189 -14.85 5.40 -0.74
C ASP A 189 -14.58 6.64 0.12
N GLN A 190 -15.59 7.16 0.82
CA GLN A 190 -15.42 8.28 1.74
C GLN A 190 -14.54 7.90 2.94
N LEU A 191 -14.70 6.69 3.49
CA LEU A 191 -13.86 6.19 4.58
C LEU A 191 -12.41 5.98 4.14
N GLU A 192 -12.19 5.41 2.95
CA GLU A 192 -10.87 5.19 2.37
C GLU A 192 -10.13 6.52 2.14
N ASN A 193 -10.83 7.51 1.61
CA ASN A 193 -10.27 8.83 1.29
C ASN A 193 -10.22 9.80 2.49
N ALA A 194 -10.75 9.43 3.65
CA ALA A 194 -10.66 10.24 4.86
C ALA A 194 -9.24 10.21 5.45
N ILE A 195 -8.30 10.97 4.91
CA ILE A 195 -6.87 10.89 5.28
C ILE A 195 -6.49 11.42 6.68
N LYS A 196 -7.43 11.82 7.52
CA LYS A 196 -7.16 12.35 8.88
C LYS A 196 -7.35 11.27 9.94
N PHE A 197 -6.36 11.08 10.81
CA PHE A 197 -6.30 10.03 11.85
C PHE A 197 -5.87 10.58 13.21
#